data_AF-A0A816HG68-F1
#
_entry.id   AF-A0A816HG68-F1
#
_cell.length_a   1.000
_cell.length_b   1.000
_cell.length_c   1.000
_cell.angle_alpha   90.00
_cell.angle_beta   90.00
_cell.angle_gamma   90.00
#
_symmetry.space_group_name_H-M   'P 1'
#
loop_
_entity.id
_entity.type
_entity.pdbx_description
1 polymer ?
#
loop_
_entity_poly.entity_id
_entity_poly.type
_entity_poly.pdbx_seq_one_letter_code
_entity_poly.pdbx_strand_id
1 'polypeptide(L)'
;NLNYTTLVTFGDSLTDTGNGYRITHNTWPPVPPFSINGSYSDGLMWNQILADEFLNRATLQDFAYGCATTDSNLLQPTIGYNTNIKGNYSLRNNAKPPGVRQQITTYVNLSLNENIDFDRTLYIVWIGINNYFYDPTLTPLQTVESMMESIYVLVNFGSRCNKFYETYLHST
;
A
#
# COMPACT_ATOMS: atom_id res chain seq x y z
N ASN A 1 1.11 -23.63 11.10
CA ASN A 1 0.13 -22.75 10.43
C ASN A 1 0.18 -21.38 11.09
N LEU A 2 0.52 -20.35 10.32
CA LEU A 2 0.39 -18.97 10.78
C LEU A 2 -1.12 -18.68 10.92
N ASN A 3 -1.55 -18.13 12.05
CA ASN A 3 -2.96 -18.02 12.40
C ASN A 3 -3.49 -16.59 12.20
N TYR A 4 -3.19 -15.99 11.04
CA TYR A 4 -3.68 -14.67 10.65
C TYR A 4 -5.00 -14.81 9.89
N THR A 5 -5.98 -13.96 10.19
CA THR A 5 -7.28 -13.89 9.47
C THR A 5 -7.41 -12.68 8.57
N THR A 6 -6.53 -11.70 8.74
CA THR A 6 -6.50 -10.48 7.93
C THR A 6 -5.07 -10.22 7.48
N LEU A 7 -4.90 -9.92 6.19
CA LEU A 7 -3.67 -9.42 5.60
C LEU A 7 -3.92 -7.99 5.13
N VAL A 8 -3.17 -7.03 5.65
CA VAL A 8 -3.22 -5.62 5.23
C VAL A 8 -1.90 -5.28 4.53
N THR A 9 -1.98 -4.86 3.28
CA THR A 9 -0.79 -4.56 2.47
C THR A 9 -0.70 -3.10 2.07
N PHE A 10 0.51 -2.54 2.18
CA PHE A 10 0.89 -1.21 1.73
C PHE A 10 2.07 -1.32 0.79
N GLY A 11 2.14 -0.46 -0.21
CA GLY A 11 3.25 -0.49 -1.15
C GLY A 11 2.94 0.12 -2.50
N ASP A 12 3.69 -0.37 -3.48
CA ASP A 12 3.65 0.10 -4.86
C ASP A 12 3.10 -0.94 -5.85
N SER A 13 3.49 -0.85 -7.12
CA SER A 13 3.11 -1.78 -8.19
C SER A 13 3.48 -3.23 -7.91
N LEU A 14 4.47 -3.52 -7.05
CA LEU A 14 4.82 -4.88 -6.67
C LEU A 14 3.77 -5.54 -5.76
N THR A 15 2.79 -4.77 -5.26
CA THR A 15 1.77 -5.23 -4.32
C THR A 15 0.35 -4.88 -4.79
N ASP A 16 0.19 -3.78 -5.52
CA ASP A 16 -1.10 -3.25 -5.99
C ASP A 16 -1.90 -4.23 -6.86
N THR A 17 -3.11 -4.55 -6.38
CA THR A 17 -4.07 -5.46 -7.03
C THR A 17 -5.12 -4.74 -7.89
N GLY A 18 -5.03 -3.42 -8.07
CA GLY A 18 -5.90 -2.65 -8.98
C GLY A 18 -6.23 -1.21 -8.57
N ASN A 19 -5.69 -0.71 -7.46
CA ASN A 19 -5.87 0.66 -7.00
C ASN A 19 -5.27 1.69 -7.96
N GLY A 20 -4.07 1.43 -8.50
CA GLY A 20 -3.44 2.22 -9.55
C GLY A 20 -4.25 2.27 -10.84
N TYR A 21 -4.89 1.14 -11.19
CA TYR A 21 -5.83 1.07 -12.31
C TYR A 21 -7.06 1.93 -12.08
N ARG A 22 -7.66 1.83 -10.89
CA ARG A 22 -8.85 2.60 -10.53
C ARG A 22 -8.60 4.11 -10.49
N ILE A 23 -7.47 4.56 -9.92
CA ILE A 23 -7.16 6.01 -9.82
C ILE A 23 -6.86 6.63 -11.19
N THR A 24 -6.46 5.82 -12.19
CA THR A 24 -6.29 6.27 -13.57
C THR A 24 -7.55 6.13 -14.41
N HIS A 25 -8.72 5.97 -13.78
CA HIS A 25 -9.99 5.73 -14.48
C HIS A 25 -9.92 4.52 -15.42
N ASN A 26 -9.31 3.43 -14.95
CA ASN A 26 -9.22 2.17 -15.66
C ASN A 26 -8.40 2.25 -16.95
N THR A 27 -7.36 3.11 -16.98
CA THR A 27 -6.51 3.31 -18.17
C THR A 27 -5.08 2.81 -18.03
N TRP A 28 -4.59 2.59 -16.79
CA TRP A 28 -3.23 2.10 -16.56
C TRP A 28 -3.07 1.29 -15.25
N PRO A 29 -2.45 0.09 -15.27
CA PRO A 29 -1.85 -0.57 -16.43
C PRO A 29 -2.89 -0.97 -17.49
N PRO A 30 -2.49 -1.19 -18.76
CA PRO A 30 -3.42 -1.56 -19.82
C PRO A 30 -3.88 -3.00 -19.60
N VAL A 31 -5.19 -3.18 -19.42
CA VAL A 31 -5.84 -4.50 -19.32
C VAL A 31 -5.85 -5.19 -20.70
N PRO A 32 -5.90 -6.54 -20.71
CA PRO A 32 -5.25 -7.53 -21.58
C PRO A 32 -4.44 -7.14 -22.84
N PRO A 33 -3.35 -7.89 -23.12
CA PRO A 33 -3.01 -9.18 -22.50
C PRO A 33 -2.14 -9.09 -21.23
N PHE A 34 -1.79 -7.89 -20.73
CA PHE A 34 -0.69 -7.72 -19.77
C PHE A 34 -1.05 -7.14 -18.38
N SER A 35 -2.30 -7.30 -17.92
CA SER A 35 -2.65 -7.00 -16.51
C SER A 35 -3.98 -7.65 -16.11
N ILE A 36 -3.94 -8.62 -15.20
CA ILE A 36 -5.17 -9.21 -14.65
C ILE A 36 -5.77 -8.22 -13.66
N ASN A 37 -7.03 -7.81 -13.88
CA ASN A 37 -7.79 -6.89 -13.03
C ASN A 37 -7.10 -5.54 -12.74
N GLY A 38 -6.18 -5.11 -13.62
CA GLY A 38 -5.44 -3.86 -13.43
C GLY A 38 -4.26 -3.94 -12.45
N SER A 39 -3.83 -5.15 -12.10
CA SER A 39 -2.56 -5.38 -11.40
C SER A 39 -1.35 -5.19 -12.32
N TYR A 40 -0.15 -5.06 -11.76
CA TYR A 40 1.09 -4.90 -12.53
C TYR A 40 1.75 -6.25 -12.87
N SER A 41 0.94 -7.28 -13.08
CA SER A 41 1.36 -8.64 -13.40
C SER A 41 0.38 -9.32 -14.35
N ASP A 42 0.86 -10.33 -15.07
CA ASP A 42 0.05 -11.20 -15.93
C ASP A 42 -0.71 -12.28 -15.12
N GLY A 43 -0.65 -12.21 -13.79
CA GLY A 43 -1.18 -13.19 -12.85
C GLY A 43 -1.70 -12.56 -11.57
N LEU A 44 -2.02 -13.40 -10.59
CA LEU A 44 -2.28 -12.92 -9.23
C LEU A 44 -1.03 -12.27 -8.64
N MET A 45 -1.23 -11.22 -7.84
CA MET A 45 -0.18 -10.60 -7.05
C MET A 45 0.19 -11.48 -5.85
N TRP A 46 1.42 -11.33 -5.34
CA TRP A 46 1.93 -12.17 -4.25
C TRP A 46 1.06 -12.08 -2.97
N ASN A 47 0.46 -10.92 -2.69
CA ASN A 47 -0.41 -10.72 -1.54
C ASN A 47 -1.75 -11.47 -1.68
N GLN A 48 -2.26 -11.62 -2.90
CA GLN A 48 -3.45 -12.44 -3.16
C GLN A 48 -3.13 -13.93 -2.94
N ILE A 49 -1.98 -14.39 -3.44
CA ILE A 49 -1.51 -15.77 -3.25
C ILE A 49 -1.26 -16.05 -1.76
N LEU A 50 -0.58 -15.14 -1.06
CA LEU A 50 -0.32 -15.25 0.38
C LEU A 50 -1.62 -15.35 1.18
N ALA A 51 -2.59 -14.47 0.92
CA ALA A 51 -3.87 -14.47 1.61
C ALA A 51 -4.66 -15.78 1.39
N ASP A 52 -4.81 -16.22 0.14
CA ASP A 52 -5.63 -17.38 -0.20
C ASP A 52 -4.96 -18.69 0.20
N GLU A 53 -3.71 -18.92 -0.21
CA GLU A 53 -3.06 -20.23 -0.11
C GLU A 53 -2.33 -20.43 1.23
N PHE A 54 -1.72 -19.39 1.78
CA PHE A 54 -0.79 -19.52 2.91
C PHE A 54 -1.34 -19.01 4.24
N LEU A 55 -2.36 -18.14 4.20
CA LEU A 55 -3.05 -17.60 5.37
C LEU A 55 -4.47 -18.12 5.52
N ASN A 56 -4.75 -19.31 4.98
CA ASN A 56 -6.05 -19.99 5.09
C ASN A 56 -7.22 -19.10 4.66
N ARG A 57 -7.11 -18.48 3.47
CA ARG A 57 -8.12 -17.56 2.93
C ARG A 57 -8.39 -16.35 3.82
N ALA A 58 -7.31 -15.75 4.34
CA ALA A 58 -7.39 -14.52 5.10
C ALA A 58 -8.01 -13.39 4.25
N THR A 59 -8.72 -12.48 4.89
CA THR A 59 -9.23 -11.27 4.24
C THR A 59 -8.07 -10.38 3.83
N LEU A 60 -7.90 -10.14 2.53
CA LEU A 60 -6.93 -9.20 2.00
C LEU A 60 -7.51 -7.78 1.96
N GLN A 61 -6.83 -6.83 2.62
CA GLN A 61 -7.07 -5.40 2.51
C GLN A 61 -5.87 -4.75 1.83
N ASP A 62 -6.01 -4.44 0.54
CA ASP A 62 -4.92 -3.87 -0.25
C ASP A 62 -5.01 -2.34 -0.36
N PHE A 63 -4.06 -1.66 0.27
CA PHE A 63 -3.89 -0.21 0.21
C PHE A 63 -2.75 0.22 -0.71
N ALA A 64 -2.04 -0.72 -1.35
CA ALA A 64 -0.95 -0.39 -2.26
C ALA A 64 -1.48 0.35 -3.51
N TYR A 65 -0.68 1.26 -4.06
CA TYR A 65 -0.96 1.95 -5.31
C TYR A 65 0.27 1.89 -6.20
N GLY A 66 0.08 1.54 -7.47
CA GLY A 66 1.12 1.61 -8.47
C GLY A 66 1.87 2.94 -8.42
N CYS A 67 3.19 2.87 -8.58
CA CYS A 67 4.10 4.02 -8.50
C CYS A 67 4.28 4.66 -7.11
N ALA A 68 3.66 4.17 -6.04
CA ALA A 68 3.82 4.79 -4.71
C ALA A 68 5.31 4.93 -4.29
N THR A 69 5.64 6.04 -3.63
CA THR A 69 6.89 6.25 -2.89
C THR A 69 6.67 5.96 -1.41
N THR A 70 7.74 6.01 -0.61
CA THR A 70 7.64 5.89 0.87
C THR A 70 6.70 6.94 1.49
N ASP A 71 6.73 8.18 0.99
CA ASP A 71 5.87 9.28 1.45
C ASP A 71 5.69 10.31 0.32
N SER A 72 4.43 10.65 -0.01
CA SER A 72 4.13 11.68 -1.01
C SER A 72 4.55 13.09 -0.60
N ASN A 73 4.75 13.35 0.70
CA ASN A 73 5.30 14.63 1.18
C ASN A 73 6.80 14.75 0.91
N LEU A 74 7.54 13.64 0.97
CA LEU A 74 8.95 13.59 0.60
C LEU A 74 9.10 13.69 -0.92
N LEU A 75 8.36 12.85 -1.64
CA LEU A 75 8.40 12.79 -3.09
C LEU A 75 7.04 12.33 -3.63
N GLN A 76 6.30 13.24 -4.25
CA GLN A 76 4.99 12.93 -4.83
C GLN A 76 5.16 12.07 -6.10
N PRO A 77 4.72 10.81 -6.11
CA PRO A 77 4.72 10.00 -7.32
C PRO A 77 3.67 10.49 -8.32
N THR A 78 3.89 10.14 -9.58
CA THR A 78 2.93 10.34 -10.67
C THR A 78 2.83 9.09 -11.53
N ILE A 79 1.62 8.59 -11.76
CA ILE A 79 1.41 7.55 -12.76
C ILE A 79 1.41 8.25 -14.13
N GLY A 80 2.23 7.76 -15.08
CA GLY A 80 2.26 8.30 -16.45
C GLY A 80 3.47 9.17 -16.82
N TYR A 81 4.53 9.21 -16.02
CA TYR A 81 5.74 9.99 -16.35
C TYR A 81 6.56 9.35 -17.49
N ASN A 82 6.19 9.62 -18.74
CA ASN A 82 7.12 9.50 -19.86
C ASN A 82 6.90 10.64 -20.85
N THR A 83 7.73 11.67 -20.72
CA THR A 83 7.74 12.86 -21.58
C THR A 83 8.21 12.58 -23.01
N ASN A 84 8.78 11.40 -23.28
CA ASN A 84 9.29 10.99 -24.58
C ASN A 84 8.29 10.18 -25.43
N ILE A 85 7.10 9.84 -24.90
CA ILE A 85 6.07 9.10 -25.65
C ILE A 85 5.01 10.09 -26.18
N LYS A 86 5.22 10.56 -27.43
CA LYS A 86 4.22 11.33 -28.19
C LYS A 86 3.21 10.39 -28.87
N GLY A 87 2.19 9.97 -28.13
CA GLY A 87 1.02 9.20 -28.61
C GLY A 87 -0.14 9.34 -27.61
N ASN A 88 -1.26 8.62 -27.77
CA ASN A 88 -2.49 8.63 -26.92
C ASN A 88 -2.31 8.31 -25.40
N TYR A 89 -1.12 8.54 -24.86
CA TYR A 89 -0.68 8.48 -23.47
C TYR A 89 -0.93 9.79 -22.71
N SER A 90 -1.38 10.84 -23.41
CA SER A 90 -1.72 12.17 -22.87
C SER A 90 -2.86 12.17 -21.84
N LEU A 91 -3.64 11.07 -21.74
CA LEU A 91 -4.68 10.86 -20.73
C LEU A 91 -4.16 10.25 -19.41
N ARG A 92 -2.88 9.84 -19.36
CA ARG A 92 -2.22 9.33 -18.14
C ARG A 92 -1.78 10.45 -17.20
N ASN A 93 -1.85 11.69 -17.65
CA ASN A 93 -1.24 12.85 -17.01
C ASN A 93 -1.96 13.24 -15.72
N ASN A 94 -1.23 13.20 -14.59
CA ASN A 94 -1.54 13.76 -13.26
C ASN A 94 -2.23 12.88 -12.20
N ALA A 95 -2.43 11.57 -12.40
CA ALA A 95 -2.80 10.74 -11.26
C ALA A 95 -1.65 10.73 -10.24
N LYS A 96 -1.92 11.27 -9.05
CA LYS A 96 -1.00 11.38 -7.92
C LYS A 96 -1.38 10.30 -6.90
N PRO A 97 -0.87 9.06 -7.03
CA PRO A 97 -1.17 8.03 -6.06
C PRO A 97 -0.61 8.42 -4.68
N PRO A 98 -1.23 7.93 -3.60
CA PRO A 98 -0.70 8.11 -2.26
C PRO A 98 0.57 7.29 -2.07
N GLY A 99 1.58 7.90 -1.45
CA GLY A 99 2.74 7.19 -0.90
C GLY A 99 2.34 6.38 0.32
N VAL A 100 3.22 5.48 0.75
CA VAL A 100 2.93 4.54 1.85
C VAL A 100 2.52 5.25 3.14
N ARG A 101 3.13 6.40 3.46
CA ARG A 101 2.70 7.25 4.57
C ARG A 101 1.19 7.55 4.53
N GLN A 102 0.70 7.98 3.37
CA GLN A 102 -0.71 8.33 3.17
C GLN A 102 -1.59 7.07 3.14
N GLN A 103 -1.12 5.97 2.53
CA GLN A 103 -1.84 4.69 2.54
C GLN A 103 -2.09 4.18 3.97
N ILE A 104 -1.05 4.19 4.82
CA ILE A 104 -1.15 3.82 6.24
C ILE A 104 -2.09 4.78 6.99
N THR A 105 -1.99 6.08 6.72
CA THR A 105 -2.87 7.08 7.36
C THR A 105 -4.33 6.86 6.98
N THR A 106 -4.60 6.52 5.71
CA THR A 106 -5.95 6.15 5.26
C THR A 106 -6.46 4.91 5.97
N TYR A 107 -5.65 3.86 6.09
CA TYR A 107 -6.02 2.66 6.86
C TYR A 107 -6.37 3.02 8.31
N VAL A 108 -5.47 3.72 9.01
CA VAL A 108 -5.68 4.14 10.41
C VAL A 108 -7.01 4.87 10.56
N ASN A 109 -7.29 5.85 9.68
CA ASN A 109 -8.51 6.65 9.74
C ASN A 109 -9.79 5.83 9.50
N LEU A 110 -9.76 4.92 8.52
CA LEU A 110 -10.88 4.02 8.24
C LEU A 110 -11.11 3.03 9.39
N SER A 111 -10.05 2.70 10.12
CA SER A 111 -10.06 1.69 11.18
C SER A 111 -10.30 2.24 12.59
N LEU A 112 -10.45 3.55 12.78
CA LEU A 112 -10.59 4.15 14.12
C LEU A 112 -11.78 3.60 14.94
N ASN A 113 -12.84 3.16 14.27
CA ASN A 113 -14.05 2.63 14.90
C ASN A 113 -14.24 1.13 14.69
N GLU A 114 -13.26 0.46 14.07
CA GLU A 114 -13.31 -0.96 13.79
C GLU A 114 -12.75 -1.78 14.96
N ASN A 115 -13.35 -2.93 15.23
CA ASN A 115 -12.80 -3.88 16.19
C ASN A 115 -11.74 -4.76 15.51
N ILE A 116 -10.49 -4.30 15.51
CA ILE A 116 -9.37 -5.00 14.90
C ILE A 116 -8.78 -6.01 15.88
N ASP A 117 -8.71 -7.27 15.47
CA ASP A 117 -7.88 -8.28 16.10
C ASP A 117 -6.43 -8.11 15.63
N PHE A 118 -5.63 -7.35 16.38
CA PHE A 118 -4.23 -7.08 16.06
C PHE A 118 -3.35 -8.34 16.13
N ASP A 119 -3.70 -9.32 16.96
CA ASP A 119 -2.96 -10.58 17.09
C ASP A 119 -3.14 -11.48 15.86
N ARG A 120 -4.26 -11.29 15.14
CA ARG A 120 -4.60 -12.03 13.92
C ARG A 120 -4.51 -11.20 12.63
N THR A 121 -3.98 -9.98 12.71
CA THR A 121 -3.79 -9.11 11.53
C THR A 121 -2.31 -9.02 11.18
N LEU A 122 -1.97 -9.50 9.97
CA LEU A 122 -0.63 -9.37 9.41
C LEU A 122 -0.56 -8.09 8.56
N TYR A 123 0.40 -7.22 8.87
CA TYR A 123 0.69 -6.03 8.09
C TYR A 123 1.97 -6.23 7.29
N ILE A 124 1.95 -5.88 5.99
CA ILE A 124 3.15 -5.91 5.15
C ILE A 124 3.31 -4.58 4.41
N VAL A 125 4.52 -4.03 4.50
CA VAL A 125 4.94 -2.84 3.76
C VAL A 125 6.03 -3.26 2.78
N TRP A 126 5.80 -3.09 1.48
CA TRP A 126 6.83 -3.30 0.45
C TRP A 126 6.94 -2.03 -0.40
N ILE A 127 8.07 -1.32 -0.25
CA ILE A 127 8.26 -0.02 -0.89
C ILE A 127 9.75 0.32 -1.04
N GLY A 128 10.07 1.29 -1.92
CA GLY A 128 11.33 2.03 -1.89
C GLY A 128 11.92 2.31 -3.27
N ILE A 129 11.71 1.42 -4.24
CA ILE A 129 12.34 1.56 -5.57
C ILE A 129 11.89 2.83 -6.31
N ASN A 130 10.63 3.21 -6.15
CA ASN A 130 10.08 4.40 -6.80
C ASN A 130 10.71 5.70 -6.30
N ASN A 131 11.22 5.76 -5.07
CA ASN A 131 11.93 6.94 -4.57
C ASN A 131 13.12 7.29 -5.49
N TYR A 132 13.93 6.28 -5.84
CA TYR A 132 15.08 6.46 -6.73
C TYR A 132 14.71 6.57 -8.20
N PHE A 133 13.60 5.96 -8.61
CA PHE A 133 13.08 6.09 -9.97
C PHE A 133 12.64 7.53 -10.27
N TYR A 134 11.95 8.17 -9.32
CA TYR A 134 11.46 9.54 -9.45
C TYR A 134 12.51 10.59 -9.10
N ASP A 135 13.38 10.30 -8.13
CA ASP A 135 14.49 11.17 -7.75
C ASP A 135 15.75 10.35 -7.43
N PRO A 136 16.66 10.19 -8.42
CA PRO A 136 17.91 9.44 -8.22
C PRO A 136 18.90 10.16 -7.30
N THR A 137 18.62 11.39 -6.87
CA THR A 137 19.47 12.16 -5.94
C THR A 137 19.15 11.89 -4.47
N LEU A 138 18.00 11.25 -4.18
CA LEU A 138 17.66 10.84 -2.82
C LEU A 138 18.71 9.89 -2.25
N THR A 139 19.12 10.17 -1.01
CA THR A 139 20.03 9.30 -0.28
C THR A 139 19.29 8.07 0.26
N PRO A 140 19.99 6.94 0.49
CA PRO A 140 19.45 5.81 1.24
C PRO A 140 18.88 6.20 2.61
N LEU A 141 19.53 7.13 3.31
CA LEU A 141 19.07 7.59 4.61
C LEU A 141 17.67 8.22 4.54
N GLN A 142 17.45 9.19 3.62
CA GLN A 142 16.15 9.85 3.46
C GLN A 142 15.01 8.87 3.14
N THR A 143 15.28 7.88 2.29
CA THR A 143 14.28 6.87 1.91
C THR A 143 13.97 5.95 3.10
N VAL A 144 14.99 5.50 3.83
CA VAL A 144 14.81 4.65 5.03
C VAL A 144 14.10 5.41 6.14
N GLU A 145 14.46 6.67 6.42
CA GLU A 145 13.80 7.51 7.42
C GLU A 145 12.32 7.68 7.10
N SER A 146 11.98 8.06 5.87
CA SER A 146 10.58 8.19 5.43
C SER A 146 9.77 6.88 5.55
N MET A 147 10.39 5.72 5.24
CA MET A 147 9.78 4.41 5.45
C MET A 147 9.56 4.11 6.93
N MET A 148 10.58 4.32 7.77
CA MET A 148 10.52 4.06 9.22
C MET A 148 9.47 4.93 9.90
N GLU A 149 9.38 6.21 9.53
CA GLU A 149 8.34 7.08 10.05
C GLU A 149 6.94 6.58 9.68
N SER A 150 6.74 6.09 8.45
CA SER A 150 5.47 5.52 8.00
C SER A 150 5.09 4.30 8.84
N ILE A 151 6.05 3.42 9.12
CA ILE A 151 5.87 2.27 10.02
C ILE A 151 5.52 2.73 11.44
N TYR A 152 6.12 3.81 11.96
CA TYR A 152 5.80 4.33 13.29
C TYR A 152 4.35 4.79 13.43
N VAL A 153 3.71 5.29 12.37
CA VAL A 153 2.26 5.60 12.42
C VAL A 153 1.44 4.34 12.64
N LEU A 154 1.78 3.26 11.93
CA LEU A 154 1.07 1.98 12.05
C LEU A 154 1.27 1.33 13.43
N VAL A 155 2.51 1.34 13.95
CA VAL A 155 2.82 0.82 15.29
C VAL A 155 2.10 1.62 16.38
N ASN A 156 2.07 2.95 16.26
CA ASN A 156 1.37 3.81 17.21
C ASN A 156 -0.15 3.63 17.17
N PHE A 157 -0.72 3.28 16.03
CA PHE A 157 -2.13 2.93 15.93
C PHE A 157 -2.44 1.65 16.73
N GLY A 158 -1.68 0.58 16.51
CA GLY A 158 -1.87 -0.68 17.25
C GLY A 158 -1.66 -0.53 18.77
N SER A 159 -0.66 0.25 19.19
CA SER A 159 -0.41 0.47 20.62
C SER A 159 -1.51 1.27 21.33
N ARG A 160 -2.21 2.17 20.63
CA ARG A 160 -3.37 2.89 21.16
C ARG A 160 -4.58 1.98 21.33
N CYS A 161 -4.85 1.13 20.36
CA CYS A 161 -5.97 0.18 20.43
C CYS A 161 -5.77 -0.84 21.56
N ASN A 162 -4.54 -1.30 21.82
CA ASN A 162 -4.26 -2.22 22.93
C ASN A 162 -4.45 -1.57 24.31
N LYS A 163 -4.24 -0.26 24.46
CA LYS A 163 -4.49 0.44 25.73
C LYS A 163 -5.97 0.56 26.11
N PHE A 164 -6.89 0.51 25.14
CA PHE A 164 -8.32 0.51 25.45
C PHE A 164 -8.77 -0.80 26.14
N TYR A 165 -8.06 -1.91 25.94
CA TYR A 165 -8.37 -3.19 26.58
C TYR A 165 -7.94 -3.26 28.06
N GLU A 166 -6.85 -2.59 28.47
CA GLU A 166 -6.41 -2.62 29.88
C GLU A 166 -7.34 -1.82 30.81
N THR A 167 -7.99 -0.75 30.31
CA THR A 167 -8.87 0.08 31.14
C THR A 167 -10.21 -0.61 31.50
N TYR A 168 -10.59 -1.67 30.78
CA TYR A 168 -11.84 -2.40 31.02
C TYR A 168 -11.70 -3.62 31.96
N LEU A 169 -10.48 -4.00 32.36
CA LEU A 169 -10.23 -5.15 33.23
C LEU A 169 -10.09 -4.81 34.72
N HIS A 170 -10.30 -3.55 35.11
CA HIS A 170 -10.21 -3.09 36.50
C HIS A 170 -11.52 -2.53 37.08
N SER A 171 -12.66 -2.82 36.45
CA SER A 171 -13.98 -2.47 36.98
C SER A 171 -14.87 -3.71 37.15
N THR A 172 -14.52 -4.57 38.11
CA THR A 172 -15.43 -5.51 38.78
C THR A 172 -14.99 -5.72 40.21
#